data_AF-A0AAW7Q3R7-F1
#
_entry.id   AF-A0AAW7Q3R7-F1
#
_cell.length_a   1.000
_cell.length_b   1.000
_cell.length_c   1.000
_cell.angle_alpha   90.00
_cell.angle_beta   90.00
_cell.angle_gamma   90.00
#
_symmetry.space_group_name_H-M   'P 1'
#
loop_
_entity.id
_entity.type
_entity.pdbx_description
1 polymer ?
#
loop_
_entity_poly.entity_id
_entity_poly.type
_entity_poly.pdbx_seq_one_letter_code
_entity_poly.pdbx_strand_id
1 'polypeptide(L)'
;MKLTKEQEKIINSKELSFKINAVAGSGKTTTLLEYAKKNSNLKILYLAYNKSLQVSLQEKLQNYNLPYLHVSTIHSLAYNRIQAYNYNLTNDLKNYIIEKVITTYEFQTNQKNYFPSLEYTALVKDLITFYCNSSLINLDPKLLDSYKKQSDLSAKILELIGKNEKRVLAHLKILLSSMKNKVIDATHDFYLKMFYLNKKVSTNLNYDLILVDEAQDISDVMIGIIENQNCRRIYVGDSFQQIYSFRFATNALNKVNLPAFHLTKSFRFGNNYAKFLQSSLNNLYELNSSNLLNIFGMEQNTKIGKEFIDFSKPFCIIARTTFGLIQQLVYYIHQKKKIYFEGGYNSYSFMNQTVYSIFYLKQKKNDKITIDEIKDFETINELETFAKDTKNQDYLNIIKFINAYGDNIFEINKKIKEHLVNDKKDADIIFTTAHKSKGLEYEQVLMADDFISKKDILNTKNKLSFQRINEELNIYYVASTRVKNAISLANLHLDYKYSESENI
;
A
#
# COMPACT_ATOMS: atom_id res chain seq x y z
N MET A 1 15.94 -13.16 25.55
CA MET A 1 15.47 -13.71 24.26
C MET A 1 16.64 -14.43 23.60
N LYS A 2 16.44 -15.63 23.02
CA LYS A 2 17.51 -16.35 22.31
C LYS A 2 17.49 -15.94 20.84
N LEU A 3 18.59 -15.34 20.37
CA LEU A 3 18.74 -14.91 18.99
C LEU A 3 18.99 -16.11 18.07
N THR A 4 18.61 -16.01 16.80
CA THR A 4 19.03 -17.00 15.79
C THR A 4 20.48 -16.77 15.37
N LYS A 5 21.12 -17.79 14.79
CA LYS A 5 22.46 -17.65 14.18
C LYS A 5 22.51 -16.53 13.13
N GLU A 6 21.43 -16.34 12.37
CA GLU A 6 21.31 -15.26 11.38
C GLU A 6 21.29 -13.88 12.06
N GLN A 7 20.48 -13.72 13.13
CA GLN A 7 20.43 -12.49 13.91
C GLN A 7 21.78 -12.19 14.57
N GLU A 8 22.42 -13.19 15.18
CA GLU A 8 23.75 -13.05 15.78
C GLU A 8 24.79 -12.63 14.74
N LYS A 9 24.77 -13.21 13.53
CA LYS A 9 25.67 -12.82 12.43
C LYS A 9 25.46 -11.36 12.01
N ILE A 10 24.21 -10.91 11.94
CA ILE A 10 23.86 -9.52 11.61
C ILE A 10 24.34 -8.56 12.71
N ILE A 11 24.01 -8.85 13.97
CA ILE A 11 24.37 -8.01 15.13
C ILE A 11 25.89 -7.94 15.31
N ASN A 12 26.61 -9.00 14.94
CA ASN A 12 28.06 -9.07 15.01
C ASN A 12 28.78 -8.71 13.71
N SER A 13 28.06 -8.23 12.70
CA SER A 13 28.65 -7.84 11.41
C SER A 13 29.70 -6.76 11.58
N LYS A 14 30.80 -6.87 10.81
CA LYS A 14 31.82 -5.83 10.69
C LYS A 14 31.51 -4.81 9.59
N GLU A 15 30.48 -5.08 8.78
CA GLU A 15 30.06 -4.17 7.71
C GLU A 15 29.49 -2.87 8.31
N LEU A 16 29.98 -1.72 7.80
CA LEU A 16 29.49 -0.41 8.22
C LEU A 16 28.10 -0.09 7.70
N SER A 17 27.70 -0.68 6.57
CA SER A 17 26.38 -0.50 5.96
C SER A 17 26.01 -1.77 5.22
N PHE A 18 24.77 -2.22 5.38
CA PHE A 18 24.29 -3.47 4.80
C PHE A 18 22.77 -3.48 4.71
N LYS A 19 22.23 -4.44 3.96
CA LYS A 19 20.80 -4.69 3.86
C LYS A 19 20.46 -6.07 4.42
N ILE A 20 19.26 -6.20 4.97
CA ILE A 20 18.73 -7.43 5.53
C ILE A 20 17.42 -7.71 4.80
N ASN A 21 17.41 -8.77 3.98
CA ASN A 21 16.16 -9.27 3.42
C ASN A 21 15.60 -10.35 4.34
N ALA A 22 14.44 -10.09 4.92
CA ALA A 22 13.82 -10.88 5.94
C ALA A 22 12.50 -11.47 5.47
N VAL A 23 12.00 -12.48 6.18
CA VAL A 23 10.65 -13.02 5.98
C VAL A 23 9.66 -12.48 7.01
N ALA A 24 8.37 -12.77 6.83
CA ALA A 24 7.33 -12.40 7.76
C ALA A 24 7.57 -13.02 9.15
N GLY A 25 7.41 -12.23 10.21
CA GLY A 25 7.55 -12.74 11.58
C GLY A 25 8.98 -13.11 11.99
N SER A 26 10.00 -12.66 11.26
CA SER A 26 11.42 -13.01 11.52
C SER A 26 12.14 -12.18 12.59
N GLY A 27 11.43 -11.22 13.20
CA GLY A 27 12.01 -10.35 14.23
C GLY A 27 12.86 -9.19 13.70
N LYS A 28 12.56 -8.66 12.49
CA LYS A 28 13.23 -7.49 11.87
C LYS A 28 13.54 -6.36 12.87
N THR A 29 12.50 -5.83 13.50
CA THR A 29 12.59 -4.73 14.48
C THR A 29 13.48 -5.11 15.67
N THR A 30 13.33 -6.32 16.21
CA THR A 30 14.16 -6.82 17.30
C THR A 30 15.64 -6.88 16.88
N THR A 31 15.94 -7.40 15.69
CA THR A 31 17.30 -7.45 15.16
C THR A 31 17.92 -6.05 15.04
N LEU A 32 17.16 -5.05 14.56
CA LEU A 32 17.62 -3.67 14.51
C LEU A 32 17.88 -3.08 15.90
N LEU A 33 17.00 -3.32 16.87
CA LEU A 33 17.16 -2.82 18.24
C LEU A 33 18.37 -3.45 18.95
N GLU A 34 18.60 -4.75 18.79
CA GLU A 34 19.80 -5.40 19.32
C GLU A 34 21.09 -4.91 18.63
N TYR A 35 21.05 -4.66 17.32
CA TYR A 35 22.15 -4.01 16.61
C TYR A 35 22.42 -2.60 17.15
N ALA A 36 21.36 -1.81 17.38
CA ALA A 36 21.45 -0.47 17.95
C ALA A 36 22.04 -0.50 19.36
N LYS A 37 21.66 -1.48 20.18
CA LYS A 37 22.19 -1.68 21.54
C LYS A 37 23.69 -1.93 21.57
N LYS A 38 24.19 -2.74 20.63
CA LYS A 38 25.64 -2.96 20.49
C LYS A 38 26.39 -1.71 20.03
N ASN A 39 25.71 -0.79 19.33
CA ASN A 39 26.24 0.48 18.84
C ASN A 39 25.69 1.68 19.62
N SER A 40 25.37 1.50 20.90
CA SER A 40 24.67 2.49 21.73
C SER A 40 25.46 3.79 21.96
N ASN A 41 26.76 3.80 21.64
CA ASN A 41 27.61 4.99 21.66
C ASN A 41 27.42 5.91 20.44
N LEU A 42 26.70 5.46 19.40
CA LEU A 42 26.43 6.25 18.19
C LEU A 42 25.16 7.10 18.33
N LYS A 43 25.10 8.23 17.61
CA LYS A 43 23.83 8.93 17.35
C LYS A 43 23.05 8.17 16.30
N ILE A 44 21.96 7.51 16.71
CA ILE A 44 21.19 6.62 15.85
C ILE A 44 19.86 7.28 15.47
N LEU A 45 19.54 7.27 14.19
CA LEU A 45 18.20 7.57 13.68
C LEU A 45 17.52 6.28 13.25
N TYR A 46 16.43 5.92 13.92
CA TYR A 46 15.54 4.85 13.47
C TYR A 46 14.40 5.45 12.65
N LEU A 47 14.35 5.07 11.38
CA LEU A 47 13.30 5.44 10.44
C LEU A 47 12.23 4.36 10.39
N ALA A 48 11.10 4.62 11.05
CA ALA A 48 9.90 3.82 10.94
C ALA A 48 9.10 4.22 9.67
N TYR A 49 8.50 3.24 9.00
CA TYR A 49 7.74 3.48 7.77
C TYR A 49 6.49 4.36 7.98
N ASN A 50 5.74 4.12 9.07
CA ASN A 50 4.52 4.85 9.37
C ASN A 50 4.43 5.25 10.85
N LYS A 51 3.43 6.08 11.18
CA LYS A 51 3.25 6.62 12.53
C LYS A 51 2.90 5.54 13.57
N SER A 52 2.10 4.53 13.20
CA SER A 52 1.74 3.46 14.13
C SER A 52 2.95 2.60 14.52
N LEU A 53 3.83 2.27 13.56
CA LEU A 53 5.11 1.61 13.83
C LEU A 53 6.02 2.49 14.70
N GLN A 54 6.06 3.80 14.45
CA GLN A 54 6.84 4.74 15.27
C GLN A 54 6.40 4.68 16.74
N VAL A 55 5.09 4.75 17.01
CA VAL A 55 4.52 4.72 18.37
C VAL A 55 4.77 3.37 19.04
N SER A 56 4.50 2.27 18.34
CA SER A 56 4.79 0.91 18.86
C SER A 56 6.27 0.71 19.18
N LEU A 57 7.17 1.30 18.40
CA LEU A 57 8.60 1.22 18.66
C LEU A 57 9.02 2.05 19.88
N GLN A 58 8.43 3.23 20.07
CA GLN A 58 8.70 4.07 21.24
C GLN A 58 8.33 3.37 22.55
N GLU A 59 7.22 2.63 22.58
CA GLU A 59 6.85 1.79 23.72
C GLU A 59 7.88 0.69 23.98
N LYS A 60 8.32 -0.02 22.92
CA LYS A 60 9.35 -1.05 23.04
C LYS A 60 10.67 -0.49 23.55
N LEU A 61 11.04 0.72 23.13
CA LEU A 61 12.28 1.39 23.53
C LEU A 61 12.36 1.71 25.01
N GLN A 62 11.24 1.80 25.75
CA GLN A 62 11.28 1.98 27.20
C GLN A 62 12.06 0.86 27.91
N ASN A 63 12.10 -0.33 27.31
CA ASN A 63 12.85 -1.49 27.81
C ASN A 63 14.31 -1.53 27.31
N TYR A 64 14.73 -0.56 26.47
CA TYR A 64 16.05 -0.49 25.86
C TYR A 64 16.79 0.76 26.36
N ASN A 65 17.97 0.57 26.97
CA ASN A 65 18.82 1.70 27.40
C ASN A 65 19.59 2.32 26.21
N LEU A 66 18.89 3.05 25.33
CA LEU A 66 19.43 3.66 24.10
C LEU A 66 19.24 5.19 24.09
N PRO A 67 20.01 5.94 24.90
CA PRO A 67 19.79 7.38 25.08
C PRO A 67 20.05 8.22 23.82
N TYR A 68 20.83 7.71 22.87
CA TYR A 68 21.18 8.41 21.62
C TYR A 68 20.40 7.91 20.40
N LEU A 69 19.36 7.09 20.62
CA LEU A 69 18.48 6.63 19.55
C LEU A 69 17.26 7.54 19.44
N HIS A 70 17.08 8.12 18.27
CA HIS A 70 15.90 8.90 17.93
C HIS A 70 15.02 8.15 16.91
N VAL A 71 13.72 8.03 17.20
CA VAL A 71 12.75 7.39 16.29
C VAL A 71 11.91 8.44 15.59
N SER A 72 11.89 8.40 14.26
CA SER A 72 11.05 9.26 13.44
C SER A 72 10.53 8.51 12.21
N THR A 73 9.48 9.03 11.58
CA THR A 73 9.23 8.74 10.16
C THR A 73 10.01 9.73 9.29
N ILE A 74 10.28 9.38 8.03
CA ILE A 74 10.94 10.30 7.09
C ILE A 74 10.10 11.56 6.87
N HIS A 75 8.78 11.40 6.78
CA HIS A 75 7.82 12.50 6.67
C HIS A 75 7.86 13.43 7.89
N SER A 76 7.95 12.91 9.11
CA SER A 76 8.03 13.76 10.31
C SER A 76 9.35 14.53 10.38
N LEU A 77 10.44 13.90 9.92
CA LEU A 77 11.74 14.55 9.82
C LEU A 77 11.70 15.70 8.80
N ALA A 78 11.17 15.42 7.61
CA ALA A 78 10.98 16.43 6.57
C ALA A 78 10.10 17.58 7.07
N TYR A 79 8.93 17.26 7.66
CA TYR A 79 7.97 18.24 8.17
C TYR A 79 8.62 19.31 9.06
N ASN A 80 9.48 18.89 9.99
CA ASN A 80 10.18 19.81 10.88
C ASN A 80 11.28 20.59 10.14
N ARG A 81 12.07 19.90 9.30
CA ARG A 81 13.24 20.46 8.63
C ARG A 81 12.91 21.54 7.60
N ILE A 82 11.79 21.39 6.89
CA ILE A 82 11.31 22.39 5.92
C ILE A 82 10.19 23.26 6.46
N GLN A 83 9.92 23.20 7.77
CA GLN A 83 8.86 23.97 8.44
C GLN A 83 7.50 23.82 7.75
N ALA A 84 7.12 22.58 7.43
CA ALA A 84 5.87 22.28 6.74
C ALA A 84 4.63 22.66 7.58
N TYR A 85 4.77 22.90 8.90
CA TYR A 85 3.73 23.50 9.74
C TYR A 85 3.29 24.91 9.29
N ASN A 86 4.07 25.57 8.43
CA ASN A 86 3.69 26.85 7.82
C ASN A 86 2.78 26.69 6.59
N TYR A 87 2.41 25.47 6.21
CA TYR A 87 1.51 25.15 5.10
C TYR A 87 0.19 24.60 5.63
N ASN A 88 -0.90 24.88 4.92
CA ASN A 88 -2.12 24.08 5.06
C ASN A 88 -1.87 22.73 4.37
N LEU A 89 -2.03 21.65 5.13
CA LEU A 89 -1.76 20.31 4.62
C LEU A 89 -3.05 19.58 4.29
N THR A 90 -3.04 18.89 3.15
CA THR A 90 -4.09 17.96 2.75
C THR A 90 -3.50 16.56 2.50
N ASN A 91 -4.30 15.53 2.75
CA ASN A 91 -3.93 14.16 2.41
C ASN A 91 -3.96 13.93 0.90
N ASP A 92 -4.85 14.64 0.20
CA ASP A 92 -5.08 14.47 -1.23
C ASP A 92 -5.55 15.78 -1.87
N LEU A 93 -5.11 16.04 -3.10
CA LEU A 93 -5.55 17.22 -3.86
C LEU A 93 -6.91 16.93 -4.51
N LYS A 94 -7.91 17.74 -4.17
CA LYS A 94 -9.25 17.61 -4.76
C LYS A 94 -9.21 17.98 -6.25
N ASN A 95 -9.98 17.27 -7.08
CA ASN A 95 -9.95 17.44 -8.53
C ASN A 95 -10.32 18.87 -8.96
N TYR A 96 -11.34 19.46 -8.34
CA TYR A 96 -11.76 20.85 -8.64
C TYR A 96 -10.65 21.88 -8.34
N ILE A 97 -9.75 21.61 -7.38
CA ILE A 97 -8.62 22.51 -7.08
C ILE A 97 -7.63 22.49 -8.24
N ILE A 98 -7.34 21.28 -8.74
CA ILE A 98 -6.43 21.07 -9.87
C ILE A 98 -7.00 21.74 -11.13
N GLU A 99 -8.29 21.50 -11.42
CA GLU A 99 -9.02 22.12 -12.52
C GLU A 99 -8.93 23.65 -12.43
N LYS A 100 -9.31 24.22 -11.28
CA LYS A 100 -9.30 25.68 -11.07
C LYS A 100 -7.93 26.29 -11.32
N VAL A 101 -6.86 25.68 -10.82
CA VAL A 101 -5.49 26.18 -11.04
C VAL A 101 -5.11 26.12 -12.52
N ILE A 102 -5.42 25.01 -13.20
CA ILE A 102 -5.11 24.83 -14.63
C ILE A 102 -5.88 25.84 -15.48
N THR A 103 -7.19 25.97 -15.28
CA THR A 103 -8.03 26.92 -16.03
C THR A 103 -7.60 28.35 -15.80
N THR A 104 -7.28 28.73 -14.55
CA THR A 104 -6.77 30.07 -14.23
C THR A 104 -5.44 30.34 -14.93
N TYR A 105 -4.52 29.37 -14.90
CA TYR A 105 -3.22 29.49 -15.56
C TYR A 105 -3.33 29.65 -17.09
N GLU A 106 -4.16 28.85 -17.75
CA GLU A 106 -4.35 28.94 -19.21
C GLU A 106 -5.02 30.25 -19.61
N PHE A 107 -5.98 30.74 -18.83
CA PHE A 107 -6.61 32.03 -19.06
C PHE A 107 -5.60 33.18 -18.90
N GLN A 108 -4.88 33.23 -17.79
CA GLN A 108 -3.98 34.35 -17.47
C GLN A 108 -2.68 34.34 -18.28
N THR A 109 -2.09 33.17 -18.50
CA THR A 109 -0.74 33.05 -19.10
C THR A 109 -0.82 32.83 -20.61
N ASN A 110 -1.77 32.00 -21.06
CA ASN A 110 -1.87 31.61 -22.47
C ASN A 110 -3.03 32.30 -23.21
N GLN A 111 -3.83 33.11 -22.52
CA GLN A 111 -5.03 33.77 -23.06
C GLN A 111 -5.99 32.77 -23.71
N LYS A 112 -6.15 31.59 -23.10
CA LYS A 112 -6.99 30.49 -23.59
C LYS A 112 -8.05 30.12 -22.58
N ASN A 113 -9.30 30.07 -23.04
CA ASN A 113 -10.38 29.41 -22.30
C ASN A 113 -10.20 27.90 -22.40
N TYR A 114 -9.55 27.32 -21.40
CA TYR A 114 -9.26 25.89 -21.33
C TYR A 114 -9.85 25.29 -20.06
N PHE A 115 -10.65 24.24 -20.24
CA PHE A 115 -11.23 23.43 -19.18
C PHE A 115 -10.67 22.01 -19.33
N PRO A 116 -9.87 21.52 -18.36
CA PRO A 116 -9.30 20.19 -18.44
C PRO A 116 -10.41 19.13 -18.30
N SER A 117 -10.33 18.05 -19.07
CA SER A 117 -11.24 16.90 -18.86
C SER A 117 -10.95 16.22 -17.51
N LEU A 118 -11.88 15.39 -17.03
CA LEU A 118 -11.69 14.61 -15.81
C LEU A 118 -10.48 13.68 -15.91
N GLU A 119 -10.26 13.04 -17.07
CA GLU A 119 -9.10 12.16 -17.31
C GLU A 119 -7.79 12.95 -17.30
N TYR A 120 -7.80 14.17 -17.86
CA TYR A 120 -6.63 15.04 -17.83
C TYR A 120 -6.30 15.48 -16.40
N THR A 121 -7.31 15.84 -15.62
CA THR A 121 -7.16 16.18 -14.19
C THR A 121 -6.61 15.01 -13.39
N ALA A 122 -7.13 13.79 -13.62
CA ALA A 122 -6.62 12.56 -13.01
C ALA A 122 -5.17 12.27 -13.40
N LEU A 123 -4.82 12.44 -14.68
CA LEU A 123 -3.43 12.32 -15.18
C LEU A 123 -2.49 13.28 -14.44
N VAL A 124 -2.84 14.57 -14.36
CA VAL A 124 -1.96 15.56 -13.73
C VAL A 124 -1.82 15.30 -12.23
N LYS A 125 -2.91 14.87 -11.57
CA LYS A 125 -2.88 14.46 -10.16
C LYS A 125 -1.94 13.28 -9.92
N ASP A 126 -2.03 12.23 -10.73
CA ASP A 126 -1.16 11.06 -10.62
C ASP A 126 0.31 11.42 -10.95
N LEU A 127 0.52 12.29 -11.94
CA LEU A 127 1.86 12.80 -12.28
C LEU A 127 2.48 13.63 -11.14
N ILE A 128 1.70 14.39 -10.37
CA ILE A 128 2.18 15.08 -9.15
C ILE A 128 2.65 14.04 -8.14
N THR A 129 1.85 12.99 -7.88
CA THR A 129 2.19 11.91 -6.96
C THR A 129 3.47 11.20 -7.39
N PHE A 130 3.59 10.87 -8.68
CA PHE A 130 4.80 10.29 -9.28
C PHE A 130 6.02 11.18 -9.08
N TYR A 131 5.93 12.46 -9.46
CA TYR A 131 7.04 13.39 -9.32
C TYR A 131 7.48 13.51 -7.85
N CYS A 132 6.54 13.66 -6.92
CA CYS A 132 6.84 13.82 -5.51
C CYS A 132 7.48 12.58 -4.88
N ASN A 133 7.15 11.38 -5.36
CA ASN A 133 7.73 10.12 -4.89
C ASN A 133 9.00 9.68 -5.64
N SER A 134 9.32 10.29 -6.78
CA SER A 134 10.54 10.02 -7.55
C SER A 134 11.77 10.78 -7.04
N SER A 135 12.97 10.31 -7.39
CA SER A 135 14.23 11.06 -7.20
C SER A 135 14.52 12.06 -8.33
N LEU A 136 13.61 12.26 -9.29
CA LEU A 136 13.81 13.14 -10.44
C LEU A 136 13.74 14.62 -10.03
N ILE A 137 14.68 15.44 -10.50
CA ILE A 137 14.73 16.86 -10.12
C ILE A 137 14.01 17.73 -11.15
N ASN A 138 14.34 17.53 -12.43
CA ASN A 138 13.87 18.37 -13.52
C ASN A 138 12.44 18.04 -13.93
N LEU A 139 11.70 19.08 -14.33
CA LEU A 139 10.37 18.98 -14.94
C LEU A 139 10.54 19.05 -16.47
N ASP A 140 11.05 17.97 -17.05
CA ASP A 140 11.42 17.88 -18.46
C ASP A 140 10.79 16.62 -19.12
N PRO A 141 10.95 16.40 -20.45
CA PRO A 141 10.38 15.22 -21.10
C PRO A 141 10.86 13.88 -20.53
N LYS A 142 12.06 13.81 -19.92
CA LYS A 142 12.54 12.57 -19.29
C LYS A 142 11.70 12.17 -18.07
N LEU A 143 11.09 13.15 -17.39
CA LEU A 143 10.11 12.89 -16.34
C LEU A 143 8.90 12.15 -16.89
N LEU A 144 8.36 12.60 -18.02
CA LEU A 144 7.21 11.97 -18.66
C LEU A 144 7.56 10.57 -19.18
N ASP A 145 8.74 10.38 -19.76
CA ASP A 145 9.19 9.05 -20.18
C ASP A 145 9.33 8.07 -19.01
N SER A 146 9.84 8.56 -17.87
CA SER A 146 9.93 7.76 -16.65
C SER A 146 8.55 7.42 -16.10
N TYR A 147 7.63 8.38 -16.11
CA TYR A 147 6.24 8.20 -15.70
C TYR A 147 5.54 7.15 -16.57
N LYS A 148 5.64 7.26 -17.90
CA LYS A 148 5.07 6.30 -18.87
C LYS A 148 5.61 4.88 -18.68
N LYS A 149 6.88 4.71 -18.31
CA LYS A 149 7.53 3.40 -18.10
C LYS A 149 7.14 2.74 -16.78
N GLN A 150 6.87 3.53 -15.74
CA GLN A 150 6.60 3.02 -14.39
C GLN A 150 5.10 2.93 -14.08
N SER A 151 4.28 3.61 -14.87
CA SER A 151 2.83 3.65 -14.68
C SER A 151 2.18 2.75 -15.72
N ASP A 152 1.22 1.95 -15.27
CA ASP A 152 0.37 1.17 -16.15
C ASP A 152 -0.74 2.11 -16.67
N LEU A 153 -0.52 2.81 -17.79
CA LEU A 153 -1.45 3.82 -18.33
C LEU A 153 -2.39 3.26 -19.40
N SER A 154 -3.60 3.80 -19.50
CA SER A 154 -4.50 3.47 -20.61
C SER A 154 -4.08 4.20 -21.90
N ALA A 155 -4.52 3.69 -23.06
CA ALA A 155 -4.23 4.32 -24.36
C ALA A 155 -4.68 5.78 -24.42
N LYS A 156 -5.85 6.09 -23.83
CA LYS A 156 -6.40 7.45 -23.74
C LYS A 156 -5.49 8.38 -22.95
N ILE A 157 -4.96 7.93 -21.81
CA ILE A 157 -4.03 8.73 -21.00
C ILE A 157 -2.70 8.95 -21.74
N LEU A 158 -2.18 7.92 -22.43
CA LEU A 158 -0.97 8.04 -23.26
C LEU A 158 -1.16 9.06 -24.40
N GLU A 159 -2.34 9.07 -25.03
CA GLU A 159 -2.70 10.03 -26.08
C GLU A 159 -2.74 11.47 -25.53
N LEU A 160 -3.33 11.68 -24.33
CA LEU A 160 -3.36 12.99 -23.68
C LEU A 160 -1.96 13.54 -23.41
N ILE A 161 -1.02 12.69 -22.99
CA ILE A 161 0.38 13.07 -22.79
C ILE A 161 1.02 13.42 -24.14
N GLY A 162 0.90 12.53 -25.14
CA GLY A 162 1.55 12.68 -26.44
C GLY A 162 1.07 13.89 -27.24
N LYS A 163 -0.21 14.25 -27.12
CA LYS A 163 -0.78 15.43 -27.81
C LYS A 163 -0.13 16.74 -27.38
N ASN A 164 0.30 16.89 -26.13
CA ASN A 164 0.89 18.16 -25.67
C ASN A 164 1.76 18.02 -24.40
N GLU A 165 2.91 17.35 -24.52
CA GLU A 165 3.86 17.14 -23.41
C GLU A 165 4.29 18.44 -22.71
N LYS A 166 4.53 19.51 -23.50
CA LYS A 166 4.93 20.82 -22.96
C LYS A 166 3.86 21.41 -22.05
N ARG A 167 2.58 21.30 -22.44
CA ARG A 167 1.45 21.75 -21.62
C ARG A 167 1.34 20.95 -20.33
N VAL A 168 1.44 19.62 -20.40
CA VAL A 168 1.41 18.75 -19.20
C VAL A 168 2.50 19.14 -18.20
N LEU A 169 3.72 19.36 -18.66
CA LEU A 169 4.82 19.81 -17.80
C LEU A 169 4.59 21.21 -17.24
N ALA A 170 4.01 22.13 -18.02
CA ALA A 170 3.66 23.47 -17.54
C ALA A 170 2.57 23.42 -16.45
N HIS A 171 1.55 22.57 -16.62
CA HIS A 171 0.48 22.36 -15.66
C HIS A 171 0.99 21.71 -14.37
N LEU A 172 1.86 20.69 -14.47
CA LEU A 172 2.56 20.14 -13.32
C LEU A 172 3.35 21.23 -12.58
N LYS A 173 4.12 22.05 -13.30
CA LYS A 173 4.94 23.11 -12.71
C LYS A 173 4.09 24.15 -11.98
N ILE A 174 2.98 24.61 -12.55
CA ILE A 174 2.13 25.62 -11.90
C ILE A 174 1.43 25.06 -10.66
N LEU A 175 1.03 23.79 -10.64
CA LEU A 175 0.46 23.14 -9.45
C LEU A 175 1.49 23.02 -8.32
N LEU A 176 2.70 22.56 -8.64
CA LEU A 176 3.80 22.52 -7.66
C LEU A 176 4.15 23.92 -7.14
N SER A 177 4.16 24.93 -8.01
CA SER A 177 4.38 26.33 -7.64
C SER A 177 3.26 26.86 -6.74
N SER A 178 2.01 26.50 -7.04
CA SER A 178 0.84 26.91 -6.26
C SER A 178 0.88 26.34 -4.85
N MET A 179 1.28 25.06 -4.68
CA MET A 179 1.53 24.49 -3.35
C MET A 179 2.69 25.21 -2.65
N LYS A 180 3.82 25.42 -3.35
CA LYS A 180 5.01 26.09 -2.79
C LYS A 180 4.69 27.49 -2.25
N ASN A 181 3.88 28.24 -2.99
CA ASN A 181 3.50 29.62 -2.70
C ASN A 181 2.24 29.72 -1.83
N LYS A 182 1.72 28.59 -1.31
CA LYS A 182 0.52 28.54 -0.44
C LYS A 182 -0.75 29.09 -1.08
N VAL A 183 -0.85 29.03 -2.41
CA VAL A 183 -2.07 29.36 -3.17
C VAL A 183 -3.10 28.24 -3.02
N ILE A 184 -2.62 27.01 -2.90
CA ILE A 184 -3.42 25.81 -2.60
C ILE A 184 -2.74 25.03 -1.47
N ASP A 185 -3.50 24.13 -0.85
CA ASP A 185 -2.99 23.23 0.18
C ASP A 185 -1.89 22.32 -0.36
N ALA A 186 -0.90 22.01 0.48
CA ALA A 186 0.22 21.15 0.15
C ALA A 186 -0.03 19.71 0.59
N THR A 187 0.40 18.74 -0.22
CA THR A 187 0.36 17.32 0.17
C THR A 187 1.55 16.92 1.03
N HIS A 188 1.43 15.80 1.74
CA HIS A 188 2.55 15.23 2.49
C HIS A 188 3.75 14.86 1.62
N ASP A 189 3.48 14.33 0.42
CA ASP A 189 4.51 13.96 -0.55
C ASP A 189 5.19 15.20 -1.16
N PHE A 190 4.45 16.30 -1.35
CA PHE A 190 5.00 17.55 -1.88
C PHE A 190 6.08 18.12 -0.96
N TYR A 191 5.80 18.21 0.34
CA TYR A 191 6.77 18.77 1.27
C TYR A 191 7.96 17.81 1.47
N LEU A 192 7.75 16.49 1.37
CA LEU A 192 8.83 15.51 1.36
C LEU A 192 9.76 15.72 0.15
N LYS A 193 9.17 15.98 -1.03
CA LYS A 193 9.92 16.33 -2.24
C LYS A 193 10.70 17.63 -2.06
N MET A 194 10.09 18.66 -1.48
CA MET A 194 10.79 19.90 -1.14
C MET A 194 11.99 19.67 -0.23
N PHE A 195 11.85 18.80 0.78
CA PHE A 195 12.95 18.40 1.64
C PHE A 195 14.08 17.74 0.84
N TYR A 196 13.78 16.75 -0.01
CA TYR A 196 14.78 16.11 -0.88
C TYR A 196 15.51 17.08 -1.81
N LEU A 197 14.79 18.05 -2.39
CA LEU A 197 15.35 19.04 -3.31
C LEU A 197 16.23 20.08 -2.59
N ASN A 198 15.98 20.34 -1.31
CA ASN A 198 16.76 21.29 -0.52
C ASN A 198 18.04 20.66 0.05
N LYS A 199 19.09 20.61 -0.77
CA LYS A 199 20.39 20.03 -0.40
C LYS A 199 21.03 20.63 0.85
N LYS A 200 20.73 21.87 1.22
CA LYS A 200 21.28 22.47 2.45
C LYS A 200 20.75 21.79 3.71
N VAL A 201 19.50 21.35 3.68
CA VAL A 201 18.81 20.78 4.85
C VAL A 201 18.77 19.25 4.78
N SER A 202 18.85 18.68 3.58
CA SER A 202 18.63 17.27 3.32
C SER A 202 19.88 16.39 3.32
N THR A 203 21.10 16.94 3.41
CA THR A 203 22.35 16.16 3.29
C THR A 203 23.04 15.90 4.63
N ASN A 204 22.70 16.67 5.66
CA ASN A 204 23.28 16.49 6.98
C ASN A 204 22.20 16.47 8.07
N LEU A 205 21.86 15.25 8.48
CA LEU A 205 20.97 15.01 9.61
C LEU A 205 21.70 14.93 10.96
N ASN A 206 23.04 14.95 10.99
CA ASN A 206 23.88 14.80 12.19
C ASN A 206 23.67 13.47 12.95
N TYR A 207 23.57 12.35 12.22
CA TYR A 207 23.54 11.00 12.80
C TYR A 207 24.73 10.18 12.30
N ASP A 208 25.22 9.26 13.14
CA ASP A 208 26.31 8.35 12.80
C ASP A 208 25.79 7.06 12.13
N LEU A 209 24.54 6.69 12.44
CA LEU A 209 23.87 5.48 11.95
C LEU A 209 22.39 5.74 11.69
N ILE A 210 21.91 5.33 10.51
CA ILE A 210 20.50 5.31 10.16
C ILE A 210 20.03 3.87 10.01
N LEU A 211 18.97 3.51 10.74
CA LEU A 211 18.28 2.24 10.64
C LEU A 211 16.96 2.45 9.90
N VAL A 212 16.75 1.72 8.81
CA VAL A 212 15.57 1.86 7.94
C VAL A 212 14.75 0.59 8.03
N ASP A 213 13.56 0.70 8.60
CA ASP A 213 12.62 -0.42 8.72
C ASP A 213 11.59 -0.42 7.57
N GLU A 214 11.09 -1.61 7.23
CA GLU A 214 10.21 -1.86 6.08
C GLU A 214 10.73 -1.22 4.76
N ALA A 215 12.04 -1.38 4.51
CA ALA A 215 12.74 -0.78 3.39
C ALA A 215 12.23 -1.20 2.00
N GLN A 216 11.39 -2.23 1.89
CA GLN A 216 10.74 -2.59 0.63
C GLN A 216 9.64 -1.59 0.19
N ASP A 217 9.12 -0.75 1.09
CA ASP A 217 7.97 0.14 0.81
C ASP A 217 8.34 1.63 0.76
N ILE A 218 9.62 2.00 0.87
CA ILE A 218 10.04 3.40 0.75
C ILE A 218 10.09 3.85 -0.71
N SER A 219 9.79 5.11 -0.99
CA SER A 219 9.82 5.64 -2.36
C SER A 219 11.22 6.13 -2.77
N ASP A 220 11.42 6.33 -4.08
CA ASP A 220 12.70 6.76 -4.63
C ASP A 220 13.22 8.07 -4.04
N VAL A 221 12.33 9.01 -3.74
CA VAL A 221 12.66 10.25 -3.03
C VAL A 221 13.20 9.98 -1.63
N MET A 222 12.63 9.01 -0.91
CA MET A 222 13.04 8.63 0.45
C MET A 222 14.41 7.95 0.44
N ILE A 223 14.63 7.02 -0.50
CA ILE A 223 15.95 6.41 -0.72
C ILE A 223 16.96 7.53 -1.01
N GLY A 224 16.62 8.47 -1.88
CA GLY A 224 17.47 9.61 -2.18
C GLY A 224 17.82 10.47 -0.97
N ILE A 225 16.87 10.70 -0.04
CA ILE A 225 17.12 11.42 1.23
C ILE A 225 18.13 10.66 2.09
N ILE A 226 17.94 9.36 2.29
CA ILE A 226 18.80 8.52 3.13
C ILE A 226 20.18 8.39 2.50
N GLU A 227 20.24 8.18 1.20
CA GLU A 227 21.49 7.99 0.48
C GLU A 227 22.35 9.26 0.40
N ASN A 228 21.75 10.45 0.53
CA ASN A 228 22.47 11.72 0.65
C ASN A 228 23.16 11.92 2.01
N GLN A 229 22.93 11.05 3.01
CA GLN A 229 23.57 11.17 4.33
C GLN A 229 24.95 10.53 4.33
N ASN A 230 25.94 11.26 4.82
CA ASN A 230 27.29 10.73 5.01
C ASN A 230 27.41 9.97 6.35
N CYS A 231 26.70 8.85 6.48
CA CYS A 231 26.69 8.03 7.69
C CYS A 231 26.47 6.55 7.40
N ARG A 232 26.58 5.70 8.44
CA ARG A 232 26.25 4.27 8.34
C ARG A 232 24.75 4.10 8.08
N ARG A 233 24.39 3.11 7.25
CA ARG A 233 23.00 2.85 6.85
C ARG A 233 22.71 1.36 6.88
N ILE A 234 21.65 0.97 7.58
CA ILE A 234 21.16 -0.40 7.62
C ILE A 234 19.72 -0.43 7.17
N TYR A 235 19.46 -1.20 6.12
CA TYR A 235 18.11 -1.40 5.58
C TYR A 235 17.61 -2.76 6.00
N VAL A 236 16.42 -2.85 6.58
CA VAL A 236 15.72 -4.11 6.82
C VAL A 236 14.35 -4.07 6.18
N GLY A 237 13.94 -5.19 5.61
CA GLY A 237 12.63 -5.31 5.02
C GLY A 237 12.34 -6.74 4.61
N ASP A 238 11.18 -6.96 4.00
CA ASP A 238 10.78 -8.24 3.41
C ASP A 238 10.40 -7.98 1.95
N SER A 239 11.24 -8.44 1.01
CA SER A 239 11.01 -8.21 -0.42
C SER A 239 9.69 -8.78 -0.92
N PHE A 240 9.15 -9.81 -0.25
CA PHE A 240 7.88 -10.44 -0.59
C PHE A 240 6.67 -9.73 0.05
N GLN A 241 6.89 -8.71 0.89
CA GLN A 241 5.82 -7.85 1.43
C GLN A 241 5.70 -6.49 0.73
N GLN A 242 6.38 -6.28 -0.40
CA GLN A 242 6.22 -5.03 -1.16
C GLN A 242 4.84 -4.98 -1.82
N ILE A 243 3.93 -4.16 -1.28
CA ILE A 243 2.52 -4.06 -1.71
C ILE A 243 2.01 -2.62 -1.85
N TYR A 244 2.91 -1.63 -1.83
CA TYR A 244 2.57 -0.21 -1.96
C TYR A 244 3.06 0.40 -3.29
N SER A 245 3.17 -0.40 -4.36
CA SER A 245 3.71 0.08 -5.63
C SER A 245 2.84 1.17 -6.28
N PHE A 246 1.54 1.20 -5.97
CA PHE A 246 0.62 2.27 -6.38
C PHE A 246 0.99 3.67 -5.87
N ARG A 247 1.88 3.78 -4.87
CA ARG A 247 2.48 5.05 -4.41
C ARG A 247 3.85 5.31 -5.01
N PHE A 248 4.23 4.60 -6.07
CA PHE A 248 5.57 4.60 -6.65
C PHE A 248 6.66 4.22 -5.64
N ALA A 249 6.32 3.35 -4.67
CA ALA A 249 7.27 2.77 -3.76
C ALA A 249 8.20 1.81 -4.52
N THR A 250 9.51 1.93 -4.30
CA THR A 250 10.51 1.09 -4.94
C THR A 250 11.15 0.18 -3.91
N ASN A 251 11.49 -1.05 -4.31
CA ASN A 251 12.10 -1.98 -3.37
C ASN A 251 13.54 -1.55 -3.10
N ALA A 252 13.77 -0.82 -2.01
CA ALA A 252 15.10 -0.32 -1.68
C ALA A 252 16.09 -1.47 -1.46
N LEU A 253 15.62 -2.64 -0.99
CA LEU A 253 16.47 -3.81 -0.83
C LEU A 253 17.05 -4.28 -2.18
N ASN A 254 16.35 -4.06 -3.29
CA ASN A 254 16.85 -4.40 -4.63
C ASN A 254 17.70 -3.27 -5.22
N LYS A 255 17.35 -2.01 -4.93
CA LYS A 255 18.00 -0.83 -5.52
C LYS A 255 19.34 -0.48 -4.88
N VAL A 256 19.48 -0.71 -3.57
CA VAL A 256 20.68 -0.35 -2.82
C VAL A 256 21.76 -1.43 -2.98
N ASN A 257 22.94 -1.02 -3.46
CA ASN A 257 24.10 -1.90 -3.63
C ASN A 257 24.93 -1.96 -2.34
N LEU A 258 24.50 -2.82 -1.41
CA LEU A 258 25.17 -3.06 -0.13
C LEU A 258 25.25 -4.58 0.14
N PRO A 259 26.18 -5.04 1.00
CA PRO A 259 26.22 -6.41 1.49
C PRO A 259 24.85 -6.86 2.01
N ALA A 260 24.45 -8.07 1.65
CA ALA A 260 23.13 -8.60 1.99
C ALA A 260 23.21 -9.69 3.07
N PHE A 261 22.35 -9.58 4.07
CA PHE A 261 22.06 -10.63 5.05
C PHE A 261 20.61 -11.09 4.90
N HIS A 262 20.32 -12.27 5.45
CA HIS A 262 19.00 -12.86 5.41
C HIS A 262 18.49 -13.20 6.80
N LEU A 263 17.18 -13.04 7.00
CA LEU A 263 16.45 -13.57 8.14
C LEU A 263 15.34 -14.48 7.60
N THR A 264 15.58 -15.78 7.59
CA THR A 264 14.72 -16.77 6.89
C THR A 264 13.75 -17.49 7.84
N LYS A 265 13.94 -17.38 9.16
CA LYS A 265 13.09 -18.03 10.15
C LYS A 265 11.97 -17.12 10.65
N SER A 266 10.72 -17.50 10.42
CA SER A 266 9.52 -16.93 11.02
C SER A 266 9.28 -17.52 12.41
N PHE A 267 9.04 -16.65 13.40
CA PHE A 267 8.62 -17.03 14.74
C PHE A 267 7.09 -17.17 14.87
N ARG A 268 6.34 -16.86 13.81
CA ARG A 268 4.88 -16.71 13.87
C ARG A 268 4.14 -18.03 13.71
N PHE A 269 4.63 -18.91 12.86
CA PHE A 269 3.94 -20.13 12.45
C PHE A 269 4.90 -21.32 12.30
N GLY A 270 4.31 -22.51 12.19
CA GLY A 270 5.01 -23.78 12.07
C GLY A 270 5.79 -23.97 10.78
N ASN A 271 6.86 -24.76 10.86
CA ASN A 271 7.73 -25.05 9.72
C ASN A 271 7.04 -25.86 8.62
N ASN A 272 6.03 -26.67 8.98
CA ASN A 272 5.18 -27.37 8.03
C ASN A 272 4.45 -26.39 7.12
N TYR A 273 3.86 -25.35 7.70
CA TYR A 273 3.16 -24.30 6.97
C TYR A 273 4.12 -23.40 6.18
N ALA A 274 5.27 -23.06 6.75
CA ALA A 274 6.32 -22.31 6.05
C ALA A 274 6.75 -23.01 4.75
N LYS A 275 7.02 -24.33 4.81
CA LYS A 275 7.39 -25.13 3.64
C LYS A 275 6.27 -25.22 2.60
N PHE A 276 5.01 -25.36 3.05
CA PHE A 276 3.85 -25.32 2.17
C PHE A 276 3.75 -23.99 1.43
N LEU A 277 3.85 -22.86 2.13
CA LEU A 277 3.83 -21.53 1.50
C LEU A 277 4.97 -21.35 0.52
N GLN A 278 6.18 -21.78 0.89
CA GLN A 278 7.35 -21.72 0.04
C GLN A 278 7.11 -22.45 -1.29
N SER A 279 6.64 -23.70 -1.24
CA SER A 279 6.41 -24.47 -2.47
C SER A 279 5.26 -23.90 -3.30
N SER A 280 4.13 -23.54 -2.69
CA SER A 280 2.98 -23.00 -3.41
C SER A 280 3.29 -21.67 -4.11
N LEU A 281 4.01 -20.76 -3.44
CA LEU A 281 4.32 -19.46 -4.01
C LEU A 281 5.50 -19.49 -4.98
N ASN A 282 6.55 -20.27 -4.71
CA ASN A 282 7.71 -20.33 -5.62
C ASN A 282 7.34 -20.87 -7.01
N ASN A 283 6.41 -21.83 -7.09
CA ASN A 283 5.86 -22.29 -8.36
C ASN A 283 5.26 -21.16 -9.23
N LEU A 284 4.84 -20.04 -8.62
CA LEU A 284 4.30 -18.87 -9.32
C LEU A 284 5.33 -17.75 -9.45
N TYR A 285 6.20 -17.54 -8.46
CA TYR A 285 7.29 -16.58 -8.56
C TYR A 285 8.27 -16.95 -9.68
N GLU A 286 8.59 -18.23 -9.85
CA GLU A 286 9.50 -18.74 -10.90
C GLU A 286 9.04 -18.39 -12.32
N LEU A 287 7.74 -18.15 -12.53
CA LEU A 287 7.21 -17.73 -13.83
C LEU A 287 7.71 -16.34 -14.25
N ASN A 288 8.08 -15.49 -13.29
CA ASN A 288 8.34 -14.05 -13.53
C ASN A 288 9.57 -13.49 -12.82
N SER A 289 10.21 -14.26 -11.93
CA SER A 289 11.29 -13.80 -11.04
C SER A 289 12.22 -14.94 -10.66
N SER A 290 13.52 -14.65 -10.59
CA SER A 290 14.51 -15.55 -9.98
C SER A 290 14.65 -15.36 -8.45
N ASN A 291 14.01 -14.34 -7.88
CA ASN A 291 13.96 -14.13 -6.45
C ASN A 291 12.88 -15.03 -5.83
N LEU A 292 13.32 -16.13 -5.20
CA LEU A 292 12.44 -17.14 -4.62
C LEU A 292 12.34 -17.02 -3.12
N LEU A 293 11.15 -17.30 -2.58
CA LEU A 293 10.89 -17.29 -1.15
C LEU A 293 11.70 -18.42 -0.50
N ASN A 294 12.43 -18.09 0.55
CA ASN A 294 13.11 -19.05 1.41
C ASN A 294 12.71 -18.78 2.86
N ILE A 295 11.80 -19.61 3.39
CA ILE A 295 11.15 -19.38 4.68
C ILE A 295 11.08 -20.66 5.51
N PHE A 296 11.46 -20.53 6.77
CA PHE A 296 11.36 -21.57 7.79
C PHE A 296 10.44 -21.11 8.91
N GLY A 297 9.78 -22.06 9.56
CA GLY A 297 8.92 -21.78 10.72
C GLY A 297 9.49 -22.29 12.04
N MET A 298 8.67 -22.20 13.07
CA MET A 298 8.92 -22.81 14.38
C MET A 298 8.58 -24.30 14.38
N GLU A 299 8.92 -25.00 15.45
CA GLU A 299 8.58 -26.43 15.64
C GLU A 299 7.09 -26.67 15.91
N GLN A 300 6.33 -25.63 16.25
CA GLN A 300 4.88 -25.72 16.42
C GLN A 300 4.18 -26.12 15.11
N ASN A 301 2.95 -26.63 15.22
CA ASN A 301 2.14 -26.99 14.06
C ASN A 301 1.12 -25.88 13.75
N THR A 302 1.17 -25.35 12.52
CA THR A 302 0.11 -24.48 11.99
C THR A 302 -0.77 -25.31 11.05
N LYS A 303 -2.06 -25.38 11.34
CA LYS A 303 -3.05 -26.20 10.61
C LYS A 303 -3.51 -25.48 9.34
N ILE A 304 -3.70 -26.24 8.25
CA ILE A 304 -4.07 -25.72 6.93
C ILE A 304 -5.36 -26.40 6.51
N GLY A 305 -6.42 -25.63 6.25
CA GLY A 305 -7.73 -26.14 5.87
C GLY A 305 -8.86 -25.45 6.65
N LYS A 306 -10.03 -25.30 6.00
CA LYS A 306 -11.21 -24.67 6.60
C LYS A 306 -11.78 -25.51 7.74
N GLU A 307 -11.63 -26.82 7.67
CA GLU A 307 -12.00 -27.81 8.68
C GLU A 307 -11.25 -27.64 10.01
N PHE A 308 -10.11 -26.94 10.00
CA PHE A 308 -9.35 -26.63 11.21
C PHE A 308 -9.67 -25.28 11.82
N ILE A 309 -10.56 -24.49 11.20
CA ILE A 309 -11.04 -23.22 11.75
C ILE A 309 -12.13 -23.50 12.77
N ASP A 310 -11.88 -23.12 14.02
CA ASP A 310 -12.83 -23.15 15.11
C ASP A 310 -13.70 -21.88 15.06
N PHE A 311 -14.86 -21.98 14.43
CA PHE A 311 -15.83 -20.90 14.28
C PHE A 311 -16.53 -20.48 15.57
N SER A 312 -16.28 -21.18 16.69
CA SER A 312 -16.73 -20.76 18.03
C SER A 312 -15.77 -19.75 18.67
N LYS A 313 -14.55 -19.61 18.13
CA LYS A 313 -13.53 -18.65 18.58
C LYS A 313 -13.39 -17.52 17.57
N PRO A 314 -12.82 -16.36 17.98
CA PRO A 314 -12.50 -15.29 17.07
C PRO A 314 -11.62 -15.75 15.90
N PHE A 315 -11.96 -15.32 14.69
CA PHE A 315 -11.17 -15.54 13.48
C PHE A 315 -11.15 -14.30 12.60
N CYS A 316 -10.11 -14.17 11.78
CA CYS A 316 -9.94 -13.03 10.88
C CYS A 316 -10.21 -13.44 9.43
N ILE A 317 -11.08 -12.70 8.75
CA ILE A 317 -11.27 -12.77 7.31
C ILE A 317 -10.37 -11.75 6.62
N ILE A 318 -9.55 -12.22 5.69
CA ILE A 318 -8.66 -11.37 4.90
C ILE A 318 -9.05 -11.47 3.43
N ALA A 319 -9.41 -10.34 2.82
CA ALA A 319 -9.71 -10.26 1.39
C ALA A 319 -8.66 -9.42 0.64
N ARG A 320 -8.51 -9.66 -0.67
CA ARG A 320 -7.65 -8.84 -1.53
C ARG A 320 -8.26 -7.45 -1.75
N THR A 321 -9.56 -7.40 -1.98
CA THR A 321 -10.32 -6.19 -2.33
C THR A 321 -11.36 -5.86 -1.27
N THR A 322 -11.75 -4.59 -1.26
CA THR A 322 -12.89 -4.07 -0.50
C THR A 322 -14.15 -4.86 -0.89
N PHE A 323 -14.40 -5.10 -2.17
CA PHE A 323 -15.57 -5.87 -2.65
C PHE A 323 -15.58 -7.33 -2.15
N GLY A 324 -14.45 -8.04 -2.24
CA GLY A 324 -14.35 -9.41 -1.72
C GLY A 324 -14.61 -9.51 -0.22
N LEU A 325 -14.21 -8.49 0.54
CA LEU A 325 -14.50 -8.40 1.97
C LEU A 325 -16.01 -8.26 2.23
N ILE A 326 -16.74 -7.50 1.41
CA ILE A 326 -18.20 -7.38 1.50
C ILE A 326 -18.88 -8.71 1.18
N GLN A 327 -18.40 -9.44 0.17
CA GLN A 327 -18.99 -10.74 -0.18
C GLN A 327 -18.93 -11.70 1.01
N GLN A 328 -17.79 -11.74 1.72
CA GLN A 328 -17.65 -12.50 2.96
C GLN A 328 -18.55 -11.97 4.06
N LEU A 329 -18.63 -10.64 4.22
CA LEU A 329 -19.46 -10.01 5.23
C LEU A 329 -20.94 -10.38 5.05
N VAL A 330 -21.48 -10.30 3.83
CA VAL A 330 -22.87 -10.67 3.52
C VAL A 330 -23.14 -12.14 3.85
N TYR A 331 -22.17 -13.03 3.66
CA TYR A 331 -22.31 -14.43 4.06
C TYR A 331 -22.44 -14.61 5.59
N TYR A 332 -21.66 -13.85 6.38
CA TYR A 332 -21.66 -13.98 7.85
C TYR A 332 -22.68 -13.08 8.57
N ILE A 333 -23.20 -12.05 7.92
CA ILE A 333 -24.05 -11.01 8.57
C ILE A 333 -25.35 -11.57 9.17
N HIS A 334 -25.82 -12.71 8.64
CA HIS A 334 -27.03 -13.37 9.12
C HIS A 334 -26.80 -14.23 10.38
N GLN A 335 -25.55 -14.46 10.78
CA GLN A 335 -25.19 -15.34 11.89
C GLN A 335 -25.21 -14.63 13.26
N LYS A 336 -25.64 -13.36 13.33
CA LYS A 336 -25.68 -12.53 14.56
C LYS A 336 -24.35 -12.44 15.33
N LYS A 337 -23.23 -12.62 14.64
CA LYS A 337 -21.87 -12.54 15.19
C LYS A 337 -21.43 -11.09 15.32
N LYS A 338 -20.70 -10.78 16.39
CA LYS A 338 -20.06 -9.47 16.58
C LYS A 338 -18.91 -9.31 15.59
N ILE A 339 -18.87 -8.19 14.89
CA ILE A 339 -17.90 -7.93 13.81
C ILE A 339 -17.03 -6.72 14.13
N TYR A 340 -15.76 -6.80 13.74
CA TYR A 340 -14.80 -5.70 13.85
C TYR A 340 -14.06 -5.50 12.52
N PHE A 341 -13.69 -4.25 12.22
CA PHE A 341 -12.95 -3.88 11.01
C PHE A 341 -11.61 -3.26 11.38
N GLU A 342 -10.52 -3.81 10.85
CA GLU A 342 -9.18 -3.28 11.12
C GLU A 342 -9.00 -1.85 10.56
N GLY A 343 -8.52 -0.94 11.40
CA GLY A 343 -8.46 0.49 11.06
C GLY A 343 -9.83 1.20 11.09
N GLY A 344 -10.88 0.52 11.57
CA GLY A 344 -12.22 1.07 11.78
C GLY A 344 -13.12 0.99 10.55
N TYR A 345 -14.42 0.79 10.77
CA TYR A 345 -15.42 0.60 9.71
C TYR A 345 -15.43 1.73 8.66
N ASN A 346 -15.40 2.99 9.11
CA ASN A 346 -15.45 4.17 8.22
C ASN A 346 -14.21 4.31 7.32
N SER A 347 -13.11 3.62 7.64
CA SER A 347 -11.88 3.67 6.83
C SER A 347 -11.96 2.77 5.59
N TYR A 348 -12.99 1.93 5.49
CA TYR A 348 -13.27 1.18 4.28
C TYR A 348 -14.27 1.98 3.46
N SER A 349 -14.11 2.00 2.15
CA SER A 349 -15.06 2.63 1.21
C SER A 349 -16.38 1.83 1.10
N PHE A 350 -16.88 1.33 2.24
CA PHE A 350 -18.18 0.70 2.40
C PHE A 350 -19.17 1.78 2.80
N MET A 351 -20.28 1.88 2.06
CA MET A 351 -21.46 2.65 2.48
C MET A 351 -21.16 4.11 2.91
N ASN A 352 -20.21 4.76 2.24
CA ASN A 352 -19.91 6.18 2.42
C ASN A 352 -20.72 7.05 1.41
N GLN A 353 -20.56 8.37 1.49
CA GLN A 353 -21.24 9.31 0.58
C GLN A 353 -20.95 9.04 -0.91
N THR A 354 -19.76 8.54 -1.24
CA THR A 354 -19.40 8.13 -2.60
C THR A 354 -20.23 6.95 -3.08
N VAL A 355 -20.39 5.89 -2.25
CA VAL A 355 -21.23 4.74 -2.58
C VAL A 355 -22.68 5.18 -2.84
N TYR A 356 -23.23 6.03 -1.97
CA TYR A 356 -24.59 6.55 -2.16
C TYR A 356 -24.72 7.43 -3.39
N SER A 357 -23.73 8.28 -3.67
CA SER A 357 -23.71 9.15 -4.85
C SER A 357 -23.68 8.33 -6.14
N ILE A 358 -22.85 7.28 -6.22
CA ILE A 358 -22.79 6.38 -7.39
C ILE A 358 -24.09 5.57 -7.51
N PHE A 359 -24.68 5.16 -6.39
CA PHE A 359 -25.97 4.48 -6.39
C PHE A 359 -27.09 5.39 -6.94
N TYR A 360 -27.13 6.66 -6.51
CA TYR A 360 -28.12 7.61 -7.02
C TYR A 360 -27.88 8.02 -8.47
N LEU A 361 -26.62 8.08 -8.91
CA LEU A 361 -26.26 8.23 -10.32
C LEU A 361 -26.87 7.09 -11.15
N LYS A 362 -26.74 5.83 -10.70
CA LYS A 362 -27.38 4.67 -11.36
C LYS A 362 -28.90 4.82 -11.44
N GLN A 363 -29.52 5.31 -10.37
CA GLN A 363 -30.97 5.53 -10.28
C GLN A 363 -31.45 6.81 -10.99
N LYS A 364 -30.55 7.59 -11.61
CA LYS A 364 -30.84 8.89 -12.23
C LYS A 364 -31.48 9.90 -11.26
N LYS A 365 -31.11 9.85 -9.98
CA LYS A 365 -31.57 10.77 -8.92
C LYS A 365 -30.49 11.80 -8.61
N ASN A 366 -30.23 12.69 -9.57
CA ASN A 366 -29.10 13.63 -9.53
C ASN A 366 -29.19 14.62 -8.36
N ASP A 367 -30.40 14.94 -7.90
CA ASP A 367 -30.68 15.76 -6.72
C ASP A 367 -30.12 15.18 -5.42
N LYS A 368 -29.88 13.86 -5.36
CA LYS A 368 -29.38 13.14 -4.19
C LYS A 368 -27.87 12.88 -4.23
N ILE A 369 -27.19 13.25 -5.30
CA ILE A 369 -25.74 13.10 -5.45
C ILE A 369 -25.05 14.15 -4.58
N THR A 370 -24.26 13.70 -3.60
CA THR A 370 -23.60 14.58 -2.62
C THR A 370 -22.14 14.85 -2.94
N ILE A 371 -21.49 13.94 -3.69
CA ILE A 371 -20.11 14.10 -4.14
C ILE A 371 -20.09 14.89 -5.44
N ASP A 372 -19.48 16.07 -5.42
CA ASP A 372 -19.45 16.97 -6.59
C ASP A 372 -18.78 16.32 -7.80
N GLU A 373 -17.68 15.57 -7.61
CA GLU A 373 -17.01 14.88 -8.72
C GLU A 373 -17.89 13.81 -9.40
N ILE A 374 -18.95 13.34 -8.73
CA ILE A 374 -19.89 12.36 -9.31
C ILE A 374 -20.99 13.07 -10.12
N LYS A 375 -21.26 14.35 -9.86
CA LYS A 375 -22.28 15.14 -10.58
C LYS A 375 -21.89 15.44 -12.02
N ASP A 376 -20.60 15.38 -12.34
CA ASP A 376 -20.07 15.58 -13.69
C ASP A 376 -20.40 14.42 -14.66
N PHE A 377 -20.92 13.31 -14.14
CA PHE A 377 -21.33 12.15 -14.94
C PHE A 377 -22.86 12.12 -15.10
N GLU A 378 -23.34 11.83 -16.31
CA GLU A 378 -24.77 11.67 -16.56
C GLU A 378 -25.24 10.25 -16.26
N THR A 379 -24.35 9.26 -16.46
CA THR A 379 -24.68 7.84 -16.29
C THR A 379 -23.59 7.07 -15.54
N ILE A 380 -23.99 5.97 -14.88
CA ILE A 380 -23.03 5.06 -14.26
C ILE A 380 -22.06 4.42 -15.29
N ASN A 381 -22.47 4.30 -16.55
CA ASN A 381 -21.62 3.78 -17.62
C ASN A 381 -20.48 4.74 -18.00
N GLU A 382 -20.74 6.05 -17.97
CA GLU A 382 -19.70 7.07 -18.14
C GLU A 382 -18.71 7.04 -16.99
N LEU A 383 -19.21 6.97 -15.75
CA LEU A 383 -18.35 6.82 -14.58
C LEU A 383 -17.52 5.53 -14.64
N GLU A 384 -18.11 4.41 -15.09
CA GLU A 384 -17.39 3.15 -15.25
C GLU A 384 -16.29 3.25 -16.33
N THR A 385 -16.58 3.92 -17.45
CA THR A 385 -15.59 4.18 -18.50
C THR A 385 -14.45 5.06 -17.98
N PHE A 386 -14.77 6.16 -17.29
CA PHE A 386 -13.77 7.01 -16.64
C PHE A 386 -12.92 6.23 -15.63
N ALA A 387 -13.54 5.40 -14.80
CA ALA A 387 -12.84 4.60 -13.80
C ALA A 387 -11.93 3.54 -14.45
N LYS A 388 -12.29 2.99 -15.62
CA LYS A 388 -11.43 2.10 -16.42
C LYS A 388 -10.26 2.89 -17.04
N ASP A 389 -10.54 4.03 -17.65
CA ASP A 389 -9.54 4.87 -18.33
C ASP A 389 -8.47 5.40 -17.37
N THR A 390 -8.89 5.76 -16.15
CA THR A 390 -8.02 6.28 -15.07
C THR A 390 -7.54 5.20 -14.10
N LYS A 391 -7.95 3.95 -14.30
CA LYS A 391 -7.67 2.80 -13.41
C LYS A 391 -8.07 3.03 -11.95
N ASN A 392 -9.14 3.77 -11.71
CA ASN A 392 -9.72 3.99 -10.39
C ASN A 392 -10.44 2.72 -9.89
N GLN A 393 -9.69 1.84 -9.21
CA GLN A 393 -10.21 0.58 -8.68
C GLN A 393 -11.28 0.77 -7.60
N ASP A 394 -11.25 1.87 -6.86
CA ASP A 394 -12.25 2.14 -5.83
C ASP A 394 -13.62 2.36 -6.46
N TYR A 395 -13.72 3.20 -7.49
CA TYR A 395 -14.97 3.39 -8.24
C TYR A 395 -15.44 2.09 -8.90
N LEU A 396 -14.54 1.31 -9.51
CA LEU A 396 -14.91 0.02 -10.11
C LEU A 396 -15.45 -0.96 -9.06
N ASN A 397 -14.87 -1.01 -7.87
CA ASN A 397 -15.34 -1.88 -6.78
C ASN A 397 -16.69 -1.42 -6.24
N ILE A 398 -16.92 -0.10 -6.12
CA ILE A 398 -18.22 0.45 -5.72
C ILE A 398 -19.29 0.14 -6.76
N ILE A 399 -18.99 0.30 -8.06
CA ILE A 399 -19.91 -0.04 -9.14
C ILE A 399 -20.27 -1.53 -9.10
N LYS A 400 -19.28 -2.43 -8.94
CA LYS A 400 -19.51 -3.87 -8.76
C LYS A 400 -20.42 -4.17 -7.56
N PHE A 401 -20.17 -3.51 -6.44
CA PHE A 401 -20.99 -3.63 -5.23
C PHE A 401 -22.45 -3.22 -5.48
N ILE A 402 -22.67 -2.04 -6.07
CA ILE A 402 -24.02 -1.55 -6.39
C ILE A 402 -24.72 -2.44 -7.40
N ASN A 403 -23.99 -2.97 -8.39
CA ASN A 403 -24.55 -3.89 -9.38
C ASN A 403 -24.93 -5.24 -8.78
N ALA A 404 -24.14 -5.76 -7.84
CA ALA A 404 -24.41 -7.04 -7.20
C ALA A 404 -25.58 -6.99 -6.20
N TYR A 405 -25.75 -5.90 -5.47
CA TYR A 405 -26.69 -5.84 -4.34
C TYR A 405 -27.85 -4.86 -4.51
N GLY A 406 -27.80 -3.93 -5.47
CA GLY A 406 -28.90 -3.00 -5.75
C GLY A 406 -29.35 -2.22 -4.50
N ASP A 407 -30.64 -2.24 -4.20
CA ASP A 407 -31.20 -1.56 -3.02
C ASP A 407 -30.82 -2.25 -1.69
N ASN A 408 -30.41 -3.53 -1.71
CA ASN A 408 -30.05 -4.27 -0.50
C ASN A 408 -28.81 -3.70 0.19
N ILE A 409 -28.05 -2.81 -0.46
CA ILE A 409 -26.92 -2.11 0.15
C ILE A 409 -27.32 -1.38 1.44
N PHE A 410 -28.54 -0.83 1.51
CA PHE A 410 -29.02 -0.12 2.70
C PHE A 410 -29.28 -1.06 3.86
N GLU A 411 -29.87 -2.23 3.59
CA GLU A 411 -30.11 -3.26 4.60
C GLU A 411 -28.79 -3.87 5.10
N ILE A 412 -27.85 -4.13 4.19
CA ILE A 412 -26.49 -4.60 4.53
C ILE A 412 -25.83 -3.60 5.50
N ASN A 413 -25.84 -2.30 5.19
CA ASN A 413 -25.27 -1.28 6.07
C ASN A 413 -25.92 -1.25 7.45
N LYS A 414 -27.26 -1.35 7.51
CA LYS A 414 -27.99 -1.37 8.77
C LYS A 414 -27.53 -2.56 9.63
N LYS A 415 -27.53 -3.77 9.06
CA LYS A 415 -27.10 -4.97 9.77
C LYS A 415 -25.64 -4.94 10.18
N ILE A 416 -24.75 -4.33 9.39
CA ILE A 416 -23.34 -4.17 9.77
C ILE A 416 -23.26 -3.34 11.06
N LYS A 417 -23.94 -2.19 11.08
CA LYS A 417 -23.92 -1.29 12.25
C LYS A 417 -24.53 -1.92 13.50
N GLU A 418 -25.53 -2.78 13.35
CA GLU A 418 -26.13 -3.52 14.48
C GLU A 418 -25.16 -4.48 15.17
N HIS A 419 -24.21 -5.05 14.43
CA HIS A 419 -23.27 -6.06 14.94
C HIS A 419 -21.84 -5.54 15.13
N LEU A 420 -21.57 -4.28 14.74
CA LEU A 420 -20.26 -3.66 14.79
C LEU A 420 -19.84 -3.39 16.23
N VAL A 421 -18.66 -3.87 16.61
CA VAL A 421 -18.03 -3.54 17.90
C VAL A 421 -16.87 -2.57 17.72
N ASN A 422 -16.57 -1.79 18.76
CA ASN A 422 -15.48 -0.82 18.75
C ASN A 422 -14.12 -1.46 19.09
N ASP A 423 -14.12 -2.47 19.95
CA ASP A 423 -12.91 -3.15 20.40
C ASP A 423 -12.74 -4.51 19.73
N LYS A 424 -11.56 -4.74 19.16
CA LYS A 424 -11.19 -5.99 18.49
C LYS A 424 -11.37 -7.23 19.38
N LYS A 425 -11.24 -7.07 20.70
CA LYS A 425 -11.34 -8.16 21.68
C LYS A 425 -12.77 -8.68 21.82
N ASP A 426 -13.77 -7.88 21.48
CA ASP A 426 -15.18 -8.23 21.60
C ASP A 426 -15.76 -8.88 20.34
N ALA A 427 -14.95 -9.01 19.28
CA ALA A 427 -15.39 -9.48 17.99
C ALA A 427 -15.27 -11.00 17.85
N ASP A 428 -16.31 -11.61 17.28
CA ASP A 428 -16.30 -13.00 16.83
C ASP A 428 -15.63 -13.10 15.45
N ILE A 429 -15.78 -12.07 14.61
CA ILE A 429 -15.20 -12.01 13.27
C ILE A 429 -14.49 -10.68 13.07
N ILE A 430 -13.22 -10.75 12.68
CA ILE A 430 -12.44 -9.58 12.29
C ILE A 430 -12.35 -9.53 10.77
N PHE A 431 -12.72 -8.42 10.16
CA PHE A 431 -12.66 -8.19 8.73
C PHE A 431 -11.50 -7.25 8.39
N THR A 432 -10.67 -7.65 7.43
CA THR A 432 -9.61 -6.78 6.91
C THR A 432 -9.28 -7.06 5.44
N THR A 433 -8.75 -6.05 4.76
CA THR A 433 -8.05 -6.29 3.49
C THR A 433 -6.61 -6.73 3.78
N ALA A 434 -5.97 -7.37 2.81
CA ALA A 434 -4.55 -7.77 2.91
C ALA A 434 -3.62 -6.57 3.16
N HIS A 435 -3.94 -5.39 2.61
CA HIS A 435 -3.15 -4.17 2.84
C HIS A 435 -3.23 -3.70 4.30
N LYS A 436 -4.44 -3.67 4.88
CA LYS A 436 -4.66 -3.24 6.27
C LYS A 436 -4.21 -4.28 7.29
N SER A 437 -4.12 -5.55 6.91
CA SER A 437 -3.64 -6.62 7.80
C SER A 437 -2.12 -6.64 7.95
N LYS A 438 -1.38 -5.89 7.12
CA LYS A 438 0.09 -5.84 7.19
C LYS A 438 0.56 -5.30 8.54
N GLY A 439 1.48 -6.02 9.15
CA GLY A 439 1.97 -5.76 10.52
C GLY A 439 1.10 -6.34 11.64
N LEU A 440 -0.10 -6.85 11.33
CA LEU A 440 -1.00 -7.52 12.28
C LEU A 440 -0.83 -9.03 12.23
N GLU A 441 -1.39 -9.72 13.22
CA GLU A 441 -1.35 -11.18 13.37
C GLU A 441 -2.65 -11.69 13.99
N TYR A 442 -3.04 -12.92 13.65
CA TYR A 442 -4.29 -13.54 14.11
C TYR A 442 -4.10 -15.02 14.43
N GLU A 443 -4.83 -15.51 15.42
CA GLU A 443 -4.81 -16.93 15.78
C GLU A 443 -5.35 -17.81 14.64
N GLN A 444 -6.44 -17.35 14.00
CA GLN A 444 -7.10 -18.05 12.90
C GLN A 444 -7.36 -17.09 11.73
N VAL A 445 -7.07 -17.54 10.50
CA VAL A 445 -7.26 -16.75 9.28
C VAL A 445 -8.10 -17.50 8.25
N LEU A 446 -9.08 -16.81 7.68
CA LEU A 446 -9.84 -17.24 6.51
C LEU A 446 -9.56 -16.25 5.37
N MET A 447 -8.87 -16.68 4.33
CA MET A 447 -8.67 -15.87 3.14
C MET A 447 -9.90 -15.97 2.23
N ALA A 448 -10.37 -14.85 1.70
CA ALA A 448 -11.42 -14.81 0.69
C ALA A 448 -10.89 -15.29 -0.67
N ASP A 449 -11.76 -15.67 -1.60
CA ASP A 449 -11.37 -16.22 -2.91
C ASP A 449 -11.00 -15.16 -3.97
N ASP A 450 -10.87 -13.89 -3.59
CA ASP A 450 -10.63 -12.76 -4.50
C ASP A 450 -9.15 -12.41 -4.74
N PHE A 451 -8.24 -13.31 -4.32
CA PHE A 451 -6.80 -13.18 -4.60
C PHE A 451 -6.44 -13.69 -5.99
N ILE A 452 -5.27 -13.28 -6.47
CA ILE A 452 -4.74 -13.76 -7.74
C ILE A 452 -4.56 -15.28 -7.74
N SER A 453 -4.90 -15.91 -8.85
CA SER A 453 -4.69 -17.33 -9.10
C SER A 453 -3.72 -17.57 -10.26
N LYS A 454 -3.22 -18.80 -10.38
CA LYS A 454 -2.44 -19.24 -11.55
C LYS A 454 -3.19 -19.01 -12.87
N LYS A 455 -4.52 -19.18 -12.86
CA LYS A 455 -5.38 -18.92 -14.01
C LYS A 455 -5.33 -17.45 -14.44
N ASP A 456 -5.33 -16.52 -13.49
CA ASP A 456 -5.27 -15.09 -13.78
C ASP A 456 -3.90 -14.70 -14.33
N ILE A 457 -2.83 -15.27 -13.78
CA ILE A 457 -1.44 -15.03 -14.21
C ILE A 457 -1.22 -15.51 -15.66
N LEU A 458 -1.79 -16.66 -16.02
CA LEU A 458 -1.62 -17.26 -17.36
C LEU A 458 -2.68 -16.77 -18.37
N ASN A 459 -3.55 -15.85 -18.00
CA ASN A 459 -4.64 -15.40 -18.87
C ASN A 459 -4.12 -14.54 -20.03
N THR A 460 -4.25 -15.06 -21.26
CA THR A 460 -3.81 -14.35 -22.48
C THR A 460 -4.72 -13.19 -22.89
N LYS A 461 -5.98 -13.18 -22.47
CA LYS A 461 -6.95 -12.12 -22.81
C LYS A 461 -6.75 -10.85 -21.98
N ASN A 462 -6.19 -10.98 -20.78
CA ASN A 462 -5.93 -9.86 -19.88
C ASN A 462 -4.50 -9.97 -19.32
N LYS A 463 -3.53 -9.66 -20.16
CA LYS A 463 -2.11 -9.84 -19.84
C LYS A 463 -1.67 -8.84 -18.77
N LEU A 464 -1.39 -9.34 -17.58
CA LEU A 464 -0.82 -8.55 -16.49
C LEU A 464 0.67 -8.28 -16.75
N SER A 465 1.16 -7.11 -16.31
CA SER A 465 2.59 -6.83 -16.33
C SER A 465 3.33 -7.67 -15.28
N PHE A 466 4.62 -7.92 -15.50
CA PHE A 466 5.47 -8.65 -14.55
C PHE A 466 5.45 -8.03 -13.14
N GLN A 467 5.49 -6.70 -13.06
CA GLN A 467 5.43 -5.97 -11.80
C GLN A 467 4.10 -6.20 -11.08
N ARG A 468 2.99 -6.20 -11.83
CA ARG A 468 1.65 -6.40 -11.28
C ARG A 468 1.46 -7.83 -10.76
N ILE A 469 1.96 -8.83 -11.47
CA ILE A 469 1.90 -10.23 -11.02
C ILE A 469 2.69 -10.40 -9.71
N ASN A 470 3.92 -9.87 -9.66
CA ASN A 470 4.73 -9.94 -8.44
C ASN A 470 4.07 -9.25 -7.25
N GLU A 471 3.46 -8.07 -7.45
CA GLU A 471 2.74 -7.37 -6.39
C GLU A 471 1.53 -8.19 -5.89
N GLU A 472 0.74 -8.78 -6.79
CA GLU A 472 -0.42 -9.59 -6.39
C GLU A 472 -0.02 -10.86 -5.63
N LEU A 473 1.09 -11.51 -6.03
CA LEU A 473 1.67 -12.63 -5.28
C LEU A 473 2.19 -12.18 -3.90
N ASN A 474 2.83 -11.01 -3.81
CA ASN A 474 3.24 -10.43 -2.54
C ASN A 474 2.02 -10.13 -1.64
N ILE A 475 0.91 -9.67 -2.20
CA ILE A 475 -0.33 -9.42 -1.44
C ILE A 475 -0.90 -10.73 -0.88
N TYR A 476 -0.88 -11.81 -1.67
CA TYR A 476 -1.23 -13.15 -1.19
C TYR A 476 -0.29 -13.59 -0.06
N TYR A 477 1.03 -13.42 -0.23
CA TYR A 477 2.01 -13.74 0.81
C TYR A 477 1.79 -12.93 2.10
N VAL A 478 1.47 -11.64 2.00
CA VAL A 478 1.11 -10.81 3.16
C VAL A 478 -0.10 -11.41 3.88
N ALA A 479 -1.18 -11.72 3.18
CA ALA A 479 -2.40 -12.28 3.78
C ALA A 479 -2.15 -13.65 4.46
N SER A 480 -1.51 -14.56 3.72
CA SER A 480 -1.22 -15.92 4.19
C SER A 480 -0.27 -15.94 5.39
N THR A 481 0.68 -15.01 5.48
CA THR A 481 1.59 -14.94 6.62
C THR A 481 1.00 -14.32 7.88
N ARG A 482 -0.26 -13.87 7.92
CA ARG A 482 -0.84 -13.25 9.14
C ARG A 482 -1.24 -14.26 10.22
N VAL A 483 -1.32 -15.54 9.89
CA VAL A 483 -1.77 -16.61 10.79
C VAL A 483 -0.73 -17.04 11.81
N LYS A 484 -1.18 -17.48 12.98
CA LYS A 484 -0.41 -18.26 13.97
C LYS A 484 -0.78 -19.74 14.02
N ASN A 485 -2.07 -20.08 14.19
CA ASN A 485 -2.49 -21.46 14.51
C ASN A 485 -3.22 -22.19 13.37
N ALA A 486 -4.22 -21.57 12.74
CA ALA A 486 -5.04 -22.24 11.71
C ALA A 486 -5.39 -21.29 10.56
N ILE A 487 -5.22 -21.75 9.32
CA ILE A 487 -5.54 -20.96 8.13
C ILE A 487 -6.30 -21.76 7.08
N SER A 488 -7.33 -21.13 6.51
CA SER A 488 -7.91 -21.51 5.23
C SER A 488 -7.42 -20.54 4.17
N LEU A 489 -6.63 -21.04 3.23
CA LEU A 489 -6.04 -20.27 2.14
C LEU A 489 -7.04 -20.08 0.98
N ALA A 490 -6.87 -18.99 0.23
CA ALA A 490 -7.51 -18.83 -1.07
C ALA A 490 -6.85 -19.76 -2.09
N ASN A 491 -7.61 -20.31 -3.03
CA ASN A 491 -7.03 -21.28 -3.96
C ASN A 491 -6.13 -20.61 -5.01
N LEU A 492 -4.81 -20.89 -4.95
CA LEU A 492 -3.84 -20.43 -5.96
C LEU A 492 -3.92 -21.22 -7.27
N HIS A 493 -4.43 -22.44 -7.26
CA HIS A 493 -4.46 -23.39 -8.38
C HIS A 493 -5.91 -23.71 -8.79
N LEU A 494 -6.66 -22.68 -9.18
CA LEU A 494 -7.98 -22.87 -9.78
C LEU A 494 -7.83 -23.45 -11.19
N ASP A 495 -8.12 -24.74 -11.36
CA ASP A 495 -8.19 -25.40 -12.67
C ASP A 495 -9.60 -25.28 -13.29
N TYR A 496 -9.70 -25.23 -14.62
CA TYR A 496 -10.99 -25.40 -15.30
C TYR A 496 -11.44 -26.86 -15.15
N LYS A 497 -12.45 -27.12 -14.31
CA LYS A 497 -13.33 -28.27 -14.56
C LYS A 497 -14.36 -27.82 -15.58
N TYR A 498 -14.09 -28.04 -16.86
CA TYR A 498 -15.17 -28.21 -17.81
C TYR A 498 -15.83 -29.54 -17.48
N SER A 499 -16.99 -29.51 -16.81
CA SER A 499 -17.91 -30.65 -16.85
C SER A 499 -18.68 -30.55 -18.16
N GLU A 500 -18.32 -31.36 -19.15
CA GLU A 500 -19.02 -31.53 -20.44
C GLU A 500 -20.41 -32.21 -20.29
N SER A 501 -21.10 -32.01 -19.16
CA SER A 501 -22.33 -32.74 -18.84
C SER A 501 -23.52 -31.84 -18.49
N GLU A 502 -23.66 -30.69 -19.16
CA GLU A 502 -24.91 -29.91 -19.14
C GLU A 502 -25.24 -29.37 -20.55
N ASN A 503 -25.26 -30.29 -21.52
CA ASN A 503 -26.05 -30.15 -22.75
C ASN A 503 -26.86 -31.44 -22.90
N ILE A 504 -28.09 -31.45 -22.35
CA ILE A 504 -29.30 -32.11 -22.89
C ILE A 504 -30.48 -31.22 -22.46
#